data_AF-A0A3B3XCJ4-F1
#
_entry.id   AF-A0A3B3XCJ4-F1
#
_cell.length_a   1.000
_cell.length_b   1.000
_cell.length_c   1.000
_cell.angle_alpha   90.00
_cell.angle_beta   90.00
_cell.angle_gamma   90.00
#
_symmetry.space_group_name_H-M   'P 1'
#
loop_
_entity.id
_entity.type
_entity.pdbx_description
1 polymer ?
#
loop_
_entity_poly.entity_id
_entity_poly.type
_entity_poly.pdbx_seq_one_letter_code
_entity_poly.pdbx_strand_id
1 'polypeptide(L)'
;MAGESVKLSKNLLRMKFMQRGLDAETKKQLEEDEKRIISDEHWYLDLPELKAKENLIIEEKSLVPCEDLLYGRMSFKGFNPEVEKLMVLLNPKDEKEEEGEDVSCMQTDVTDEEMALRYESLVGTMKKKFAKKRERAAMDEDDVNQNVVVKNSKKAFLKPQD
;
A
#
# COMPACT_ATOMS: atom_id res chain seq x y z
N MET A 1 -37.01 46.21 17.58
CA MET A 1 -35.78 47.01 17.46
C MET A 1 -34.61 46.13 17.88
N ALA A 2 -34.01 45.41 16.94
CA ALA A 2 -32.87 44.54 17.23
C ALA A 2 -31.65 45.44 17.53
N GLY A 3 -31.03 45.23 18.68
CA GLY A 3 -29.96 46.09 19.19
C GLY A 3 -28.79 46.19 18.23
N GLU A 4 -28.31 47.40 18.00
CA GLU A 4 -27.00 47.64 17.41
C GLU A 4 -25.95 46.88 18.24
N SER A 5 -25.45 45.77 17.70
CA SER A 5 -24.31 45.09 18.29
C SER A 5 -23.09 46.00 18.13
N VAL A 6 -22.47 46.36 19.24
CA VAL A 6 -21.25 47.17 19.27
C VAL A 6 -20.14 46.37 18.59
N LYS A 7 -19.83 46.69 17.33
CA LYS A 7 -18.77 46.04 16.56
C LYS A 7 -17.42 46.63 16.95
N LEU A 8 -16.42 45.77 17.12
CA LEU A 8 -15.04 46.17 17.39
C LEU A 8 -14.41 46.84 16.16
N SER A 9 -13.42 47.70 16.38
CA SER A 9 -12.74 48.41 15.28
C SER A 9 -11.89 47.45 14.44
N LYS A 10 -11.79 47.72 13.13
CA LYS A 10 -11.00 46.92 12.19
C LYS A 10 -9.52 46.82 12.60
N ASN A 11 -8.95 47.90 13.12
CA ASN A 11 -7.55 47.93 13.58
C ASN A 11 -7.30 47.00 14.78
N LEU A 12 -8.24 46.94 15.72
CA LEU A 12 -8.16 46.03 16.87
C LEU A 12 -8.31 44.57 16.43
N LEU A 13 -9.24 44.31 15.51
CA LEU A 13 -9.49 42.99 14.94
C LEU A 13 -8.30 42.42 14.14
N ARG A 14 -7.47 43.31 13.59
CA ARG A 14 -6.24 42.98 12.87
C ARG A 14 -5.12 42.47 13.79
N MET A 15 -5.19 42.71 15.09
CA MET A 15 -4.13 42.31 16.03
C MET A 15 -4.04 40.78 16.14
N LYS A 16 -2.80 40.25 16.20
CA LYS A 16 -2.54 38.79 16.18
C LYS A 16 -3.32 37.99 17.24
N PHE A 17 -3.56 38.57 18.41
CA PHE A 17 -4.30 37.89 19.48
C PHE A 17 -5.81 37.81 19.21
N MET A 18 -6.37 38.73 18.40
CA MET A 18 -7.78 38.70 17.99
C MET A 18 -8.03 37.72 16.84
N GLN A 19 -7.01 37.42 16.03
CA GLN A 19 -7.14 36.58 14.83
C GLN A 19 -7.52 35.11 15.11
N ARG A 20 -7.26 34.58 16.32
CA ARG A 20 -7.57 33.18 16.67
C ARG A 20 -9.06 32.92 16.93
N GLY A 21 -9.75 33.89 17.51
CA GLY A 21 -11.18 33.79 17.86
C GLY A 21 -12.09 34.52 16.88
N LEU A 22 -11.56 34.88 15.71
CA LEU A 22 -12.25 35.69 14.73
C LEU A 22 -13.04 34.80 13.75
N ASP A 23 -14.28 35.19 13.46
CA ASP A 23 -15.11 34.49 12.46
C ASP A 23 -14.42 34.50 11.10
N ALA A 24 -14.45 33.34 10.42
CA ALA A 24 -13.77 33.15 9.14
C ALA A 24 -14.20 34.18 8.08
N GLU A 25 -15.47 34.60 8.09
CA GLU A 25 -16.00 35.62 7.19
C GLU A 25 -15.37 37.00 7.43
N THR A 26 -15.22 37.40 8.69
CA THR A 26 -14.62 38.70 9.04
C THR A 26 -13.11 38.72 8.79
N LYS A 27 -12.43 37.58 8.97
CA LYS A 27 -11.02 37.42 8.60
C LYS A 27 -10.83 37.56 7.09
N LYS A 28 -11.69 36.92 6.29
CA LYS A 28 -11.64 37.01 4.83
C LYS A 28 -11.83 38.45 4.34
N GLN A 29 -12.76 39.21 4.94
CA GLN A 29 -12.95 40.62 4.62
C GLN A 29 -11.70 41.48 4.91
N LEU A 30 -11.01 41.24 6.03
CA LEU A 30 -9.77 41.95 6.33
C LEU A 30 -8.64 41.60 5.36
N GLU A 31 -8.52 40.33 4.97
CA GLU A 31 -7.53 39.89 3.97
C GLU A 31 -7.84 40.45 2.58
N GLU A 32 -9.11 40.56 2.21
CA GLU A 32 -9.53 41.21 0.96
C GLU A 32 -9.22 42.72 0.97
N ASP A 33 -9.48 43.40 2.08
CA ASP A 33 -9.12 44.82 2.26
C ASP A 33 -7.59 45.01 2.14
N GLU A 34 -6.77 44.10 2.71
CA GLU A 34 -5.30 44.13 2.56
C GLU A 34 -4.86 43.86 1.11
N LYS A 35 -5.46 42.87 0.44
CA LYS A 35 -5.18 42.58 -0.97
C LYS A 35 -5.57 43.73 -1.88
N ARG A 36 -6.63 44.46 -1.58
CA ARG A 36 -7.04 45.67 -2.32
C ARG A 36 -6.01 46.77 -2.19
N ILE A 37 -5.53 47.05 -0.98
CA ILE A 37 -4.47 48.05 -0.76
C ILE A 37 -3.22 47.69 -1.56
N ILE A 38 -2.79 46.42 -1.51
CA ILE A 38 -1.63 45.95 -2.29
C ILE A 38 -1.90 46.06 -3.79
N SER A 39 -3.09 45.70 -4.26
CA SER A 39 -3.48 45.79 -5.67
C SER A 39 -3.53 47.24 -6.17
N ASP A 40 -3.98 48.17 -5.34
CA ASP A 40 -4.07 49.59 -5.69
C ASP A 40 -2.66 50.21 -5.82
N GLU A 41 -1.69 49.69 -5.05
CA GLU A 41 -0.26 50.05 -5.15
C GLU A 41 0.48 49.31 -6.29
N HIS A 42 -0.05 48.16 -6.73
CA HIS A 42 0.57 47.33 -7.76
C HIS A 42 0.24 47.85 -9.16
N TRP A 43 1.04 48.82 -9.62
CA TRP A 43 0.99 49.26 -11.01
C TRP A 43 1.69 48.22 -11.93
N TYR A 44 1.07 47.89 -13.05
CA TYR A 44 1.65 47.04 -14.09
C TYR A 44 1.86 47.84 -15.38
N LEU A 45 2.95 47.57 -16.09
CA LEU A 45 3.18 48.11 -17.43
C LEU A 45 2.85 47.03 -18.45
N ASP A 46 1.71 47.18 -19.12
CA ASP A 46 1.31 46.27 -20.17
C ASP A 46 2.13 46.52 -21.45
N LEU A 47 3.09 45.63 -21.69
CA LEU A 47 3.84 45.56 -22.94
C LEU A 47 3.37 44.32 -23.73
N PRO A 48 2.46 44.48 -24.71
CA PRO A 48 1.90 43.37 -25.49
C PRO A 48 2.97 42.51 -26.19
N GLU A 49 4.09 43.12 -26.58
CA GLU A 49 5.21 42.44 -27.25
C GLU A 49 5.98 41.46 -26.35
N LEU A 50 5.97 41.67 -25.03
CA LEU A 50 6.59 40.78 -24.05
C LEU A 50 5.65 39.66 -23.61
N LYS A 51 4.34 39.93 -23.55
CA LYS A 51 3.33 38.89 -23.28
C LYS A 51 3.27 37.82 -24.38
N ALA A 52 3.53 38.21 -25.63
CA ALA A 52 3.57 37.28 -26.76
C ALA A 52 4.88 36.48 -26.85
N LYS A 53 5.94 36.93 -26.17
CA LYS A 53 7.24 36.26 -26.11
C LYS A 53 7.37 35.53 -24.77
N GLU A 54 6.59 34.47 -24.61
CA GLU A 54 6.85 33.52 -23.53
C GLU A 54 8.21 32.84 -23.79
N ASN A 55 8.93 32.49 -22.71
CA ASN A 55 10.24 31.88 -22.83
C ASN A 55 10.10 30.50 -23.48
N LEU A 56 10.60 30.34 -24.71
CA LEU A 56 10.56 29.07 -25.43
C LEU A 56 11.43 27.99 -24.78
N ILE A 57 12.48 28.39 -24.04
CA ILE A 57 13.41 27.50 -23.35
C ILE A 57 13.67 28.09 -21.97
N ILE A 58 13.49 27.27 -20.93
CA ILE A 58 13.75 27.63 -19.54
C ILE A 58 14.94 26.80 -19.07
N GLU A 59 16.04 27.47 -18.74
CA GLU A 59 17.22 26.82 -18.19
C GLU A 59 17.05 26.63 -16.69
N GLU A 60 16.70 25.42 -16.26
CA GLU A 60 16.63 25.07 -14.86
C GLU A 60 17.91 24.38 -14.39
N LYS A 61 18.44 24.79 -13.24
CA LYS A 61 19.62 24.18 -12.61
C LYS A 61 19.26 22.95 -11.75
N SER A 62 17.98 22.72 -11.53
CA SER A 62 17.48 21.59 -10.75
C SER A 62 17.40 20.33 -11.60
N LEU A 63 17.88 19.22 -11.06
CA LEU A 63 17.70 17.89 -11.64
C LEU A 63 16.35 17.26 -11.26
N VAL A 64 15.64 17.83 -10.28
CA VAL A 64 14.34 17.32 -9.78
C VAL A 64 13.29 17.10 -10.87
N PRO A 65 13.14 17.96 -11.91
CA PRO A 65 12.19 17.71 -13.00
C PRO A 65 12.66 16.62 -13.96
N CYS A 66 13.97 16.36 -14.02
CA CYS A 66 14.59 15.43 -14.97
C CYS A 66 14.76 14.02 -14.39
N GLU A 67 15.01 13.93 -13.09
CA GLU A 67 15.23 12.69 -12.35
C GLU A 67 14.09 12.53 -11.33
N ASP A 68 13.33 11.44 -11.43
CA ASP A 68 12.30 11.03 -10.46
C ASP A 68 12.95 10.61 -9.11
N LEU A 69 13.57 11.57 -8.42
CA LEU A 69 14.36 11.34 -7.22
C LEU A 69 13.47 10.92 -6.05
N LEU A 70 13.90 9.88 -5.34
CA LEU A 70 13.28 9.42 -4.10
C LEU A 70 13.60 10.36 -2.93
N TYR A 71 12.73 10.33 -1.93
CA TYR A 71 12.94 11.01 -0.66
C TYR A 71 14.20 10.49 0.05
N GLY A 72 15.18 11.38 0.25
CA GLY A 72 16.51 10.97 0.70
C GLY A 72 16.65 10.58 2.18
N ARG A 73 15.68 10.90 3.04
CA ARG A 73 15.72 10.44 4.45
C ARG A 73 15.00 9.11 4.55
N MET A 74 15.79 8.07 4.72
CA MET A 74 15.32 6.68 4.81
C MET A 74 15.85 6.04 6.10
N SER A 75 15.00 5.24 6.72
CA SER A 75 15.37 4.35 7.82
C SER A 75 14.85 2.97 7.49
N PHE A 76 15.56 1.95 7.97
CA PHE A 76 15.23 0.56 7.72
C PHE A 76 15.13 -0.16 9.06
N LYS A 77 14.42 -1.30 9.09
CA LYS A 77 14.38 -2.23 10.24
C LYS A 77 13.90 -1.59 11.55
N GLY A 78 13.06 -0.57 11.51
CA GLY A 78 12.44 0.02 12.69
C GLY A 78 13.36 0.93 13.51
N PHE A 79 14.49 1.38 12.97
CA PHE A 79 15.39 2.31 13.66
C PHE A 79 14.75 3.68 13.91
N ASN A 80 13.83 4.10 13.04
CA ASN A 80 13.00 5.27 13.25
C ASN A 80 11.64 5.10 12.55
N PRO A 81 10.59 4.68 13.28
CA PRO A 81 9.26 4.48 12.71
C PRO A 81 8.63 5.73 12.10
N GLU A 82 9.00 6.93 12.56
CA GLU A 82 8.48 8.18 11.98
C GLU A 82 9.08 8.44 10.60
N VAL A 83 10.36 8.13 10.42
CA VAL A 83 11.05 8.31 9.13
C VAL A 83 10.64 7.23 8.14
N GLU A 84 10.44 5.99 8.58
CA GLU A 84 9.85 4.93 7.75
C GLU A 84 8.46 5.33 7.24
N LYS A 85 7.59 5.87 8.11
CA LYS A 85 6.28 6.36 7.69
C LYS A 85 6.37 7.51 6.69
N LEU A 86 7.33 8.42 6.88
CA LEU A 86 7.57 9.52 5.92
C LEU A 86 8.08 9.01 4.58
N MET A 87 8.97 8.01 4.59
CA MET A 87 9.48 7.37 3.37
C MET A 87 8.33 6.76 2.56
N VAL A 88 7.44 6.02 3.21
CA VAL A 88 6.24 5.43 2.59
C VAL A 88 5.33 6.49 1.97
N LEU A 89 5.03 7.56 2.71
CA LEU A 89 4.13 8.61 2.22
C LEU A 89 4.70 9.40 1.04
N LEU A 90 6.02 9.62 1.02
CA LEU A 90 6.67 10.44 0.01
C LEU A 90 7.16 9.63 -1.20
N ASN A 91 7.39 8.32 -1.05
CA ASN A 91 7.84 7.41 -2.12
C ASN A 91 6.78 6.32 -2.41
N PRO A 92 5.63 6.66 -3.00
CA PRO A 92 4.52 5.72 -3.20
C PRO A 92 4.78 4.63 -4.26
N LYS A 93 5.91 4.69 -4.98
CA LYS A 93 6.24 3.74 -6.06
C LYS A 93 6.89 2.45 -5.54
N ASP A 94 7.62 2.50 -4.41
CA ASP A 94 8.47 1.40 -3.95
C ASP A 94 7.71 0.31 -3.18
N GLU A 95 6.58 0.63 -2.54
CA GLU A 95 5.81 -0.35 -1.75
C GLU A 95 5.21 -1.49 -2.59
N LYS A 96 4.96 -1.25 -3.89
CA LYS A 96 4.40 -2.29 -4.77
C LYS A 96 5.41 -3.38 -5.11
N GLU A 97 6.70 -3.10 -5.00
CA GLU A 97 7.77 -4.05 -5.31
C GLU A 97 8.20 -4.81 -4.04
N GLU A 98 8.35 -4.15 -2.89
CA GLU A 98 8.79 -4.81 -1.65
C GLU A 98 7.72 -5.69 -0.96
N GLU A 99 6.43 -5.30 -0.95
CA GLU A 99 5.40 -6.14 -0.31
C GLU A 99 5.08 -7.43 -1.10
N GLY A 100 5.42 -7.46 -2.40
CA GLY A 100 5.11 -8.59 -3.29
C GLY A 100 6.11 -9.73 -3.23
N GLU A 101 7.38 -9.46 -2.92
CA GLU A 101 8.46 -10.46 -3.03
C GLU A 101 8.68 -11.28 -1.75
N ASP A 102 8.59 -10.66 -0.57
CA ASP A 102 8.99 -11.33 0.67
C ASP A 102 7.94 -12.26 1.27
N VAL A 103 6.65 -12.09 0.96
CA VAL A 103 5.57 -12.93 1.55
C VAL A 103 5.13 -14.07 0.62
N SER A 104 5.33 -13.93 -0.70
CA SER A 104 4.81 -14.88 -1.68
C SER A 104 5.73 -16.08 -1.96
N CYS A 105 7.01 -16.04 -1.57
CA CYS A 105 7.98 -17.08 -1.94
C CYS A 105 8.56 -17.85 -0.74
N MET A 106 7.72 -18.23 0.23
CA MET A 106 8.09 -19.34 1.11
C MET A 106 8.33 -20.56 0.21
N GLN A 107 9.59 -20.95 0.01
CA GLN A 107 9.95 -22.12 -0.79
C GLN A 107 9.41 -23.36 -0.08
N THR A 108 8.20 -23.77 -0.44
CA THR A 108 7.63 -25.03 0.02
C THR A 108 8.21 -26.14 -0.83
N ASP A 109 8.93 -27.08 -0.20
CA ASP A 109 9.53 -28.24 -0.87
C ASP A 109 8.50 -29.17 -1.55
N VAL A 110 7.21 -28.99 -1.28
CA VAL A 110 6.10 -29.80 -1.79
C VAL A 110 5.01 -28.89 -2.34
N THR A 111 4.60 -29.13 -3.57
CA THR A 111 3.47 -28.43 -4.21
C THR A 111 2.14 -28.93 -3.62
N ASP A 112 1.14 -28.06 -3.49
CA ASP A 112 -0.20 -28.41 -2.95
C ASP A 112 -0.85 -29.59 -3.67
N GLU A 113 -0.61 -29.72 -4.98
CA GLU A 113 -1.07 -30.85 -5.80
C GLU A 113 -0.48 -32.19 -5.32
N GLU A 114 0.83 -32.22 -5.01
CA GLU A 114 1.49 -33.41 -4.50
C GLU A 114 1.05 -33.73 -3.07
N MET A 115 0.82 -32.70 -2.24
CA MET A 115 0.28 -32.86 -0.90
C MET A 115 -1.12 -33.50 -0.94
N ALA A 116 -1.99 -33.05 -1.86
CA ALA A 116 -3.34 -33.59 -2.02
C ALA A 116 -3.33 -35.07 -2.43
N LEU A 117 -2.51 -35.45 -3.42
CA LEU A 117 -2.37 -36.84 -3.88
C LEU A 117 -1.87 -37.77 -2.76
N ARG A 118 -0.91 -37.32 -1.95
CA ARG A 118 -0.42 -38.09 -0.80
C ARG A 118 -1.49 -38.21 0.29
N TYR A 119 -2.27 -37.16 0.52
CA TYR A 119 -3.37 -37.17 1.48
C TYR A 119 -4.48 -38.16 1.10
N GLU A 120 -4.86 -38.21 -0.17
CA GLU A 120 -5.89 -39.13 -0.69
C GLU A 120 -5.51 -40.60 -0.43
N SER A 121 -4.27 -40.98 -0.77
CA SER A 121 -3.74 -42.33 -0.56
C SER A 121 -3.63 -42.70 0.93
N LEU A 122 -3.11 -41.79 1.76
CA LEU A 122 -2.90 -42.07 3.18
C LEU A 122 -4.22 -42.14 3.97
N VAL A 123 -5.16 -41.23 3.70
CA VAL A 123 -6.46 -41.20 4.40
C VAL A 123 -7.32 -42.41 4.03
N GLY A 124 -7.29 -42.86 2.77
CA GLY A 124 -7.99 -44.07 2.32
C GLY A 124 -7.52 -45.33 3.06
N THR A 125 -6.21 -45.48 3.25
CA THR A 125 -5.64 -46.64 3.96
C THR A 125 -5.81 -46.58 5.48
N MET A 126 -5.78 -45.37 6.08
CA MET A 126 -6.00 -45.19 7.51
C MET A 126 -7.46 -45.46 7.90
N LYS A 127 -8.43 -45.03 7.08
CA LYS A 127 -9.87 -45.27 7.32
C LYS A 127 -10.19 -46.76 7.43
N LYS A 128 -9.57 -47.62 6.61
CA LYS A 128 -9.74 -49.09 6.67
C LYS A 128 -9.24 -49.70 8.00
N LYS A 129 -8.21 -49.12 8.63
CA LYS A 129 -7.65 -49.63 9.91
C LYS A 129 -8.56 -49.36 11.10
N PHE A 130 -9.28 -48.23 11.11
CA PHE A 130 -10.17 -47.83 12.20
C PHE A 130 -11.66 -48.18 11.97
N ALA A 131 -12.04 -48.66 10.78
CA ALA A 131 -13.41 -49.08 10.48
C ALA A 131 -13.84 -50.33 11.26
N LYS A 132 -15.11 -50.33 11.73
CA LYS A 132 -15.72 -51.46 12.46
C LYS A 132 -15.98 -52.64 11.50
N LYS A 133 -16.01 -53.88 12.02
CA LYS A 133 -16.09 -55.13 11.23
C LYS A 133 -17.25 -55.16 10.20
N ARG A 134 -18.37 -54.48 10.47
CA ARG A 134 -19.53 -54.40 9.57
C ARG A 134 -19.33 -53.42 8.41
N GLU A 135 -18.52 -52.38 8.58
CA GLU A 135 -18.28 -51.34 7.57
C GLU A 135 -17.21 -51.75 6.56
N ARG A 136 -16.28 -52.65 6.94
CA ARG A 136 -15.21 -53.12 6.05
C ARG A 136 -15.74 -53.85 4.81
N ALA A 137 -16.83 -54.60 4.94
CA ALA A 137 -17.42 -55.34 3.82
C ALA A 137 -18.07 -54.43 2.76
N ALA A 138 -18.45 -53.21 3.11
CA ALA A 138 -19.06 -52.26 2.17
C ALA A 138 -18.02 -51.44 1.38
N MET A 139 -16.77 -51.39 1.85
CA MET A 139 -15.71 -50.57 1.25
C MET A 139 -14.83 -51.33 0.23
N ASP A 140 -15.00 -52.65 0.10
CA ASP A 140 -14.29 -53.48 -0.89
C ASP A 140 -14.95 -53.43 -2.29
N GLU A 141 -16.19 -52.95 -2.40
CA GLU A 141 -16.93 -52.87 -3.67
C GLU A 141 -16.61 -51.60 -4.49
N ASP A 142 -16.12 -50.54 -3.84
CA ASP A 142 -15.86 -49.24 -4.48
C ASP A 142 -14.44 -49.11 -5.11
N ASP A 143 -13.55 -50.09 -4.90
CA ASP A 143 -12.12 -50.04 -5.29
C ASP A 143 -11.84 -50.77 -6.62
N VAL A 144 -12.83 -50.86 -7.52
CA VAL A 144 -12.76 -51.69 -8.76
C VAL A 144 -12.14 -50.95 -9.95
N ASN A 145 -11.78 -49.66 -9.83
CA ASN A 145 -11.38 -48.84 -10.99
C ASN A 145 -9.92 -48.36 -11.02
N GLN A 146 -8.97 -49.19 -10.58
CA GLN A 146 -7.57 -49.08 -11.03
C GLN A 146 -6.98 -50.45 -11.33
N ASN A 147 -7.20 -50.85 -12.58
CA ASN A 147 -6.75 -52.11 -13.14
C ASN A 147 -5.25 -52.05 -13.46
N VAL A 148 -4.37 -52.39 -12.51
CA VAL A 148 -3.10 -53.09 -12.80
C VAL A 148 -2.84 -54.07 -11.65
N VAL A 149 -3.36 -55.28 -11.79
CA VAL A 149 -3.01 -56.41 -10.91
C VAL A 149 -1.56 -56.81 -11.17
N VAL A 150 -0.61 -56.13 -10.52
CA VAL A 150 0.73 -56.69 -10.33
C VAL A 150 0.64 -57.68 -9.18
N LYS A 151 0.60 -58.97 -9.51
CA LYS A 151 0.71 -60.05 -8.54
C LYS A 151 2.07 -59.92 -7.83
N ASN A 152 2.07 -59.29 -6.66
CA ASN A 152 3.27 -59.15 -5.84
C ASN A 152 3.69 -60.53 -5.32
N SER A 153 4.72 -61.11 -5.93
CA SER A 153 5.48 -62.20 -5.32
C SER A 153 6.04 -61.72 -3.97
N LYS A 154 6.02 -62.60 -2.97
CA LYS A 154 6.43 -62.30 -1.59
C LYS A 154 7.85 -61.71 -1.61
N LYS A 155 7.98 -60.42 -1.27
CA LYS A 155 9.29 -59.76 -1.18
C LYS A 155 9.97 -60.20 0.11
N ALA A 156 11.01 -61.02 -0.02
CA ALA A 156 11.91 -61.36 1.07
C ALA A 156 12.98 -60.26 1.22
N PHE A 157 13.47 -60.07 2.44
CA PHE A 157 14.51 -59.11 2.78
C PHE A 157 15.84 -59.51 2.12
N LEU A 158 16.31 -58.71 1.15
CA LEU A 158 17.62 -58.84 0.55
C LEU A 158 18.61 -57.97 1.34
N LYS A 159 19.64 -58.59 1.90
CA LYS A 159 20.72 -57.85 2.56
C LYS A 159 21.57 -57.10 1.51
N PRO A 160 22.02 -55.86 1.80
CA PRO A 160 22.96 -55.14 0.95
C PRO A 160 24.27 -55.91 0.81
N GLN A 161 24.89 -55.84 -0.38
CA GLN A 161 26.26 -56.33 -0.57
C GLN A 161 27.25 -55.23 -0.20
N ASP A 162 28.35 -55.64 0.44
CA ASP A 162 29.50 -54.80 0.81
C ASP A 162 30.27 -54.29 -0.42
#